data_AF-A0A7S1FJZ6-F1
#
_entry.id   AF-A0A7S1FJZ6-F1
#
_cell.length_a   1.000
_cell.length_b   1.000
_cell.length_c   1.000
_cell.angle_alpha   90.00
_cell.angle_beta   90.00
_cell.angle_gamma   90.00
#
_symmetry.space_group_name_H-M   'P 1'
#
loop_
_entity.id
_entity.type
_entity.pdbx_description
1 polymer ?
#
loop_
_entity_poly.entity_id
_entity_poly.type
_entity_poly.pdbx_seq_one_letter_code
_entity_poly.pdbx_strand_id
1 'polypeptide(L)'
;MGCGKSKTLKDASAQGVILLPDDAKAFRSLLEAFRECDPQFSSKIADPDKLTNVALKMSLSVKEANGTAVVFKHPTLQGKTAMNFPDFVEWSRENGVSLRVGLDWKKGLSCPRNSTARPFPLPHVWGAPTCGMDWNFLRPVTDDAHFAQLQHALDMSYKKVWTRDRKATGDTRVPDSYELVKASRNENYQMWANYYMKTYHMGERHKKLDRWEVSTSKAPLSARHKLESRFNEWLLFHGTDQDAAEAVCKTGFATCLAGISTGTLYGAGTYFAESITKADEYAKLDREGLCCTLLCRVAGGKVLYNDENTPDATKLQKAVFSGEMDSVLGDREKDRNTFREFVIYDTDQCYAEYILWYRRQHGDKGTRGAPAAAVPPAAAGPPAAP
;
A
#
# COMPACT_ATOMS: atom_id res chain seq x y z
N MET A 1 39.90 34.03 57.77
CA MET A 1 39.85 33.74 56.32
C MET A 1 39.37 32.31 56.16
N GLY A 2 38.29 32.08 55.41
CA GLY A 2 37.75 30.75 55.14
C GLY A 2 36.29 30.59 55.58
N CYS A 3 35.36 30.78 54.66
CA CYS A 3 33.97 30.35 54.81
C CYS A 3 33.51 29.81 53.45
N GLY A 4 33.41 28.49 53.34
CA GLY A 4 32.83 27.82 52.18
C GLY A 4 31.30 27.94 52.22
N LYS A 5 30.72 28.37 51.10
CA LYS A 5 29.29 28.20 50.82
C LYS A 5 29.10 27.67 49.41
N SER A 6 28.36 26.57 49.35
CA SER A 6 27.67 26.00 48.18
C SER A 6 26.94 27.07 47.36
N LYS A 7 26.98 26.95 46.02
CA LYS A 7 25.97 27.50 45.10
C LYS A 7 25.94 26.70 43.78
N THR A 8 24.98 25.78 43.74
CA THR A 8 24.01 25.50 42.66
C THR A 8 24.38 25.77 41.20
N LEU A 9 24.34 24.68 40.41
CA LEU A 9 23.90 24.62 39.02
C LEU A 9 22.60 25.44 38.84
N LYS A 10 22.68 26.54 38.09
CA LYS A 10 21.55 27.13 37.36
C LYS A 10 22.10 27.97 36.21
N ASP A 11 21.37 27.88 35.10
CA ASP A 11 21.38 28.75 33.93
C ASP A 11 22.47 28.52 32.87
N ALA A 12 22.14 27.64 31.92
CA ALA A 12 22.39 27.85 30.50
C ALA A 12 21.50 26.93 29.64
N SER A 13 20.18 27.17 29.65
CA SER A 13 19.29 26.72 28.58
C SER A 13 19.18 27.83 27.54
N ALA A 14 20.05 27.81 26.54
CA ALA A 14 19.85 28.41 25.21
C ALA A 14 21.07 28.08 24.36
N GLN A 15 20.85 27.45 23.21
CA GLN A 15 21.84 27.18 22.16
C GLN A 15 22.92 26.15 22.56
N GLY A 16 22.52 24.87 22.58
CA GLY A 16 23.46 23.75 22.63
C GLY A 16 24.24 23.63 21.32
N VAL A 17 25.36 24.35 21.20
CA VAL A 17 26.38 24.11 20.18
C VAL A 17 27.34 23.07 20.76
N ILE A 18 27.18 21.82 20.36
CA ILE A 18 28.11 20.73 20.68
C ILE A 18 29.16 20.71 19.56
N LEU A 19 30.42 20.98 19.89
CA LEU A 19 31.56 20.86 18.96
C LEU A 19 32.10 19.42 18.98
N LEU A 20 32.30 18.82 17.81
CA LEU A 20 32.86 17.47 17.64
C LEU A 20 33.89 17.41 16.48
N PRO A 21 34.79 16.40 16.46
CA PRO A 21 36.06 16.39 15.71
C PRO A 21 35.94 16.19 14.18
N ASP A 22 37.03 16.50 13.46
CA ASP A 22 37.10 17.02 12.08
C ASP A 22 37.04 16.04 10.87
N ASP A 23 36.76 14.73 11.01
CA ASP A 23 37.04 13.78 9.90
C ASP A 23 35.88 12.89 9.40
N ALA A 24 34.66 13.39 9.13
CA ALA A 24 33.58 12.50 8.66
C ALA A 24 32.55 13.10 7.68
N LYS A 25 32.69 12.75 6.39
CA LYS A 25 31.50 12.48 5.55
C LYS A 25 30.77 11.27 6.14
N ALA A 26 29.73 11.51 6.94
CA ALA A 26 29.16 10.47 7.79
C ALA A 26 28.43 9.34 7.04
N PHE A 27 27.82 9.60 5.87
CA PHE A 27 27.03 8.60 5.13
C PHE A 27 27.20 8.69 3.61
N ARG A 28 27.17 7.54 2.91
CA ARG A 28 27.26 7.44 1.43
C ARG A 28 25.89 7.50 0.74
N SER A 29 24.80 7.41 1.51
CA SER A 29 23.42 7.51 1.01
C SER A 29 22.40 7.77 2.12
N LEU A 30 21.21 8.24 1.74
CA LEU A 30 20.08 8.39 2.67
C LEU A 30 19.63 7.05 3.27
N LEU A 31 19.68 5.95 2.51
CA LEU A 31 19.35 4.62 3.02
C LEU A 31 20.31 4.16 4.14
N GLU A 32 21.60 4.48 3.99
CA GLU A 32 22.60 4.20 5.03
C GLU A 32 22.33 5.00 6.30
N ALA A 33 22.03 6.30 6.15
CA ALA A 33 21.64 7.16 7.27
C ALA A 33 20.35 6.68 7.95
N PHE A 34 19.33 6.30 7.18
CA PHE A 34 18.07 5.78 7.71
C PHE A 34 18.26 4.47 8.49
N ARG A 35 19.15 3.58 8.03
CA ARG A 35 19.45 2.31 8.73
C ARG A 35 20.18 2.52 10.05
N GLU A 36 21.01 3.55 10.16
CA GLU A 36 21.65 3.95 11.42
C GLU A 36 20.61 4.35 12.49
N CYS A 37 19.43 4.83 12.08
CA CYS A 37 18.32 5.09 13.00
C CYS A 37 17.65 3.83 13.56
N ASP A 38 18.06 2.63 13.11
CA ASP A 38 17.50 1.34 13.51
C ASP A 38 15.96 1.33 13.49
N PRO A 39 15.35 1.37 12.28
CA PRO A 39 13.90 1.40 12.10
C PRO A 39 13.20 0.08 12.49
N GLN A 40 13.93 -0.87 13.09
CA GLN A 40 13.47 -2.20 13.49
C GLN A 40 12.71 -2.94 12.36
N PHE A 41 11.93 -3.97 12.70
CA PHE A 41 11.17 -4.76 11.72
C PHE A 41 10.00 -3.99 11.07
N SER A 42 9.54 -2.92 11.72
CA SER A 42 8.44 -2.06 11.23
C SER A 42 8.84 -1.22 10.02
N SER A 43 10.15 -1.14 9.70
CA SER A 43 10.68 -0.26 8.65
C SER A 43 10.41 1.22 8.92
N LYS A 44 10.19 1.58 10.19
CA LYS A 44 9.84 2.94 10.65
C LYS A 44 10.69 3.32 11.86
N ILE A 45 11.25 4.52 11.83
CA ILE A 45 12.01 5.10 12.94
C ILE A 45 11.02 5.58 14.00
N ALA A 46 11.02 4.93 15.16
CA ALA A 46 10.18 5.29 16.30
C ALA A 46 10.94 6.05 17.39
N ASP A 47 12.28 6.01 17.39
CA ASP A 47 13.15 6.62 18.39
C ASP A 47 13.61 8.03 17.93
N PRO A 48 13.11 9.11 18.56
CA PRO A 48 13.45 10.48 18.18
C PRO A 48 14.93 10.83 18.42
N ASP A 49 15.58 10.19 19.40
CA ASP A 49 16.97 10.48 19.73
C ASP A 49 17.90 9.92 18.65
N LYS A 50 17.62 8.69 18.16
CA LYS A 50 18.33 8.13 17.01
C LYS A 50 18.17 9.00 15.76
N LEU A 51 16.96 9.47 15.50
CA LEU A 51 16.67 10.36 14.36
C LEU A 51 17.44 11.69 14.47
N THR A 52 17.48 12.28 15.67
CA THR A 52 18.23 13.52 15.95
C THR A 52 19.73 13.33 15.76
N ASN A 53 20.30 12.22 16.25
CA ASN A 53 21.72 11.91 16.10
C ASN A 53 22.14 11.76 14.64
N VAL A 54 21.32 11.08 13.83
CA VAL A 54 21.58 10.94 12.39
C VAL A 54 21.42 12.28 11.66
N ALA A 55 20.41 13.07 12.00
CA ALA A 55 20.23 14.42 11.46
C ALA A 55 21.46 15.31 11.74
N LEU A 56 22.01 15.27 12.95
CA LEU A 56 23.24 15.99 13.31
C LEU A 56 24.45 15.51 12.48
N LYS A 57 24.63 14.20 12.32
CA LYS A 57 25.70 13.65 11.47
C LYS A 57 25.56 14.10 10.00
N MET A 58 24.34 14.21 9.49
CA MET A 58 24.07 14.67 8.12
C MET A 58 24.29 16.18 7.93
N SER A 59 24.05 17.00 8.95
CA SER A 59 24.25 18.46 8.86
C SER A 59 25.73 18.82 8.70
N LEU A 60 26.63 18.02 9.28
CA LEU A 60 28.08 18.13 9.08
C LEU A 60 28.46 17.99 7.60
N SER A 61 27.89 16.99 6.92
CA SER A 61 28.13 16.76 5.48
C SER A 61 27.62 17.91 4.60
N VAL A 62 26.59 18.64 5.04
CA VAL A 62 26.10 19.84 4.34
C VAL A 62 27.03 21.03 4.59
N LYS A 63 27.44 21.26 5.85
CA LYS A 63 28.39 22.31 6.24
C LYS A 63 29.73 22.19 5.51
N GLU A 64 30.27 20.99 5.38
CA GLU A 64 31.51 20.74 4.62
C GLU A 64 31.38 21.08 3.13
N ALA A 65 30.19 20.87 2.54
CA ALA A 65 29.97 21.04 1.10
C ALA A 65 29.69 22.50 0.68
N ASN A 66 29.09 23.31 1.56
CA ASN A 66 28.64 24.67 1.23
C ASN A 66 29.10 25.76 2.22
N GLY A 67 29.93 25.41 3.20
CA GLY A 67 30.50 26.33 4.19
C GLY A 67 29.51 26.90 5.22
N THR A 68 28.25 26.45 5.20
CA THR A 68 27.17 27.04 6.02
C THR A 68 26.63 26.01 7.00
N ALA A 69 26.63 26.33 8.30
CA ALA A 69 25.97 25.49 9.30
C ALA A 69 24.45 25.51 9.06
N VAL A 70 23.87 24.37 8.71
CA VAL A 70 22.41 24.25 8.55
C VAL A 70 21.81 23.78 9.86
N VAL A 71 20.99 24.65 10.47
CA VAL A 71 20.09 24.23 11.54
C VAL A 71 18.90 23.59 10.85
N PHE A 72 18.85 22.26 10.83
CA PHE A 72 17.69 21.56 10.32
C PHE A 72 16.48 21.90 11.19
N LYS A 73 15.30 21.99 10.56
CA LYS A 73 14.06 21.86 11.33
C LYS A 73 14.16 20.51 12.02
N HIS A 74 13.96 20.47 13.35
CA HIS A 74 13.90 19.18 14.07
C HIS A 74 13.05 18.25 13.22
N PRO A 75 13.50 17.02 12.93
CA PRO A 75 12.66 16.02 12.29
C PRO A 75 11.50 15.77 13.25
N THR A 76 10.49 16.62 13.18
CA THR A 76 9.26 16.44 13.88
C THR A 76 8.54 15.41 13.05
N LEU A 77 7.89 14.48 13.71
CA LEU A 77 7.08 13.49 13.04
C LEU A 77 5.88 14.14 12.30
N GLN A 78 5.76 15.47 12.25
CA GLN A 78 4.63 16.23 11.69
C GLN A 78 3.28 15.73 12.26
N GLY A 79 3.27 15.33 13.54
CA GLY A 79 2.11 14.70 14.19
C GLY A 79 2.02 13.17 14.04
N LYS A 80 2.96 12.52 13.35
CA LYS A 80 3.09 11.04 13.27
C LYS A 80 3.76 10.49 14.55
N THR A 81 3.68 9.18 14.76
CA THR A 81 4.34 8.47 15.87
C THR A 81 5.65 7.80 15.46
N ALA A 82 5.91 7.66 14.15
CA ALA A 82 7.13 7.11 13.57
C ALA A 82 7.35 7.65 12.14
N MET A 83 8.59 7.60 11.65
CA MET A 83 8.99 8.09 10.31
C MET A 83 9.43 6.92 9.42
N ASN A 84 8.83 6.77 8.24
CA ASN A 84 9.25 5.78 7.25
C ASN A 84 10.37 6.33 6.33
N PHE A 85 10.93 5.50 5.46
CA PHE A 85 12.03 5.93 4.59
C PHE A 85 11.64 7.01 3.57
N PRO A 86 10.48 6.93 2.87
CA PRO A 86 10.02 8.03 2.02
C PRO A 86 9.92 9.38 2.74
N ASP A 87 9.28 9.41 3.91
CA ASP A 87 9.17 10.62 4.74
C ASP A 87 10.57 11.16 5.13
N PHE A 88 11.51 10.26 5.46
CA PHE A 88 12.90 10.63 5.77
C PHE A 88 13.62 11.24 4.56
N VAL A 89 13.39 10.72 3.35
CA VAL A 89 13.97 11.26 2.10
C VAL A 89 13.43 12.65 1.80
N GLU A 90 12.12 12.86 1.96
CA GLU A 90 11.49 14.17 1.77
C GLU A 90 12.02 15.19 2.78
N TRP A 91 11.99 14.86 4.08
CA TRP A 91 12.54 15.70 5.13
C TRP A 91 14.01 16.06 4.86
N SER A 92 14.83 15.09 4.43
CA SER A 92 16.24 15.33 4.12
C SER A 92 16.42 16.37 3.01
N ARG A 93 15.61 16.28 1.94
CA ARG A 93 15.68 17.18 0.78
C ARG A 93 15.18 18.59 1.10
N GLU A 94 14.09 18.71 1.86
CA GLU A 94 13.59 20.01 2.35
C GLU A 94 14.64 20.74 3.20
N ASN A 95 15.52 19.97 3.84
CA ASN A 95 16.63 20.46 4.64
C ASN A 95 17.94 20.60 3.84
N GLY A 96 17.92 20.48 2.51
CA GLY A 96 19.09 20.71 1.65
C GLY A 96 20.12 19.58 1.63
N VAL A 97 19.79 18.39 2.17
CA VAL A 97 20.68 17.23 2.12
C VAL A 97 20.74 16.69 0.70
N SER A 98 21.95 16.68 0.13
CA SER A 98 22.21 16.28 -1.27
C SER A 98 22.71 14.84 -1.41
N LEU A 99 22.51 13.98 -0.40
CA LEU A 99 22.87 12.56 -0.48
C LEU A 99 21.97 11.82 -1.47
N ARG A 100 22.57 10.88 -2.22
CA ARG A 100 21.80 9.94 -3.06
C ARG A 100 20.89 9.06 -2.18
N VAL A 101 19.76 8.61 -2.72
CA VAL A 101 18.80 7.76 -1.97
C VAL A 101 19.44 6.46 -1.50
N GLY A 102 20.22 5.78 -2.36
CA GLY A 102 20.98 4.58 -1.98
C GLY A 102 20.28 3.24 -2.21
N LEU A 103 19.09 3.23 -2.84
CA LEU A 103 18.42 1.99 -3.23
C LEU A 103 19.16 1.32 -4.40
N ASP A 104 19.67 0.11 -4.19
CA ASP A 104 20.25 -0.73 -5.25
C ASP A 104 19.28 -1.85 -5.61
N TRP A 105 18.38 -1.59 -6.55
CA TRP A 105 17.50 -2.63 -7.09
C TRP A 105 18.17 -3.31 -8.29
N LYS A 106 18.81 -4.47 -8.09
CA LYS A 106 19.30 -5.30 -9.20
C LYS A 106 18.15 -6.15 -9.78
N LYS A 107 17.87 -5.89 -11.07
CA LYS A 107 16.83 -6.46 -11.97
C LYS A 107 15.38 -6.06 -11.66
N GLY A 108 14.88 -5.04 -12.34
CA GLY A 108 13.42 -4.84 -12.52
C GLY A 108 12.94 -3.38 -12.50
N LEU A 109 13.41 -2.58 -11.54
CA LEU A 109 13.02 -1.18 -11.39
C LEU A 109 14.25 -0.32 -11.07
N SER A 110 14.90 0.24 -12.08
CA SER A 110 16.05 1.12 -11.87
C SER A 110 15.61 2.43 -11.20
N CYS A 111 16.05 2.68 -9.97
CA CYS A 111 16.07 4.03 -9.42
C CYS A 111 16.93 4.91 -10.36
N PRO A 112 16.47 6.10 -10.80
CA PRO A 112 17.30 6.97 -11.61
C PRO A 112 18.56 7.32 -10.83
N ARG A 113 19.74 6.97 -11.38
CA ARG A 113 21.03 7.12 -10.67
C ARG A 113 21.33 8.56 -10.24
N ASN A 114 20.64 9.57 -10.78
CA ASN A 114 20.87 11.00 -10.54
C ASN A 114 19.62 11.91 -10.63
N SER A 115 18.39 11.42 -10.38
CA SER A 115 17.22 12.31 -10.44
C SER A 115 17.00 13.04 -9.12
N THR A 116 17.43 14.31 -9.06
CA THR A 116 17.01 15.26 -8.03
C THR A 116 15.48 15.35 -7.91
N ALA A 117 14.74 15.02 -8.98
CA ALA A 117 13.29 15.11 -9.03
C ALA A 117 12.51 13.88 -8.50
N ARG A 118 13.05 12.65 -8.57
CA ARG A 118 12.27 11.41 -8.28
C ARG A 118 13.09 10.32 -7.57
N PRO A 119 12.92 10.14 -6.24
CA PRO A 119 13.66 9.16 -5.44
C PRO A 119 13.17 7.72 -5.59
N PHE A 120 11.92 7.52 -5.99
CA PHE A 120 11.28 6.20 -6.18
C PHE A 120 10.75 6.04 -7.61
N PRO A 121 10.77 4.82 -8.20
CA PRO A 121 10.19 4.58 -9.52
C PRO A 121 8.67 4.74 -9.48
N LEU A 122 8.07 5.25 -10.56
CA LEU A 122 6.62 5.37 -10.70
C LEU A 122 6.02 4.12 -11.38
N PRO A 123 4.75 3.78 -11.14
CA PRO A 123 4.05 2.80 -11.94
C PRO A 123 4.06 3.23 -13.41
N HIS A 124 4.45 2.32 -14.30
CA HIS A 124 4.46 2.59 -15.74
C HIS A 124 3.08 2.92 -16.34
N VAL A 125 2.01 2.63 -15.60
CA VAL A 125 0.63 2.94 -16.00
C VAL A 125 0.25 4.40 -15.72
N TRP A 126 0.98 5.13 -14.89
CA TRP A 126 0.69 6.54 -14.60
C TRP A 126 1.03 7.44 -15.79
N GLY A 127 0.25 8.51 -15.97
CA GLY A 127 0.59 9.56 -16.94
C GLY A 127 1.86 10.31 -16.53
N ALA A 128 2.63 10.90 -17.45
CA ALA A 128 3.87 11.59 -17.09
C ALA A 128 3.60 12.80 -16.15
N PRO A 129 4.35 12.96 -15.04
CA PRO A 129 4.24 14.15 -14.20
C PRO A 129 4.67 15.41 -14.94
N THR A 130 4.00 16.52 -14.66
CA THR A 130 4.43 17.87 -15.07
C THR A 130 5.49 18.45 -14.13
N CYS A 131 5.38 18.27 -12.81
CA CYS A 131 6.38 18.58 -11.77
C CYS A 131 5.86 18.18 -10.37
N GLY A 132 6.71 18.21 -9.32
CA GLY A 132 6.30 18.08 -7.91
C GLY A 132 6.36 16.67 -7.29
N MET A 133 6.31 16.61 -5.95
CA MET A 133 6.17 15.37 -5.14
C MET A 133 4.81 15.28 -4.41
N ASP A 134 3.96 16.31 -4.54
CA ASP A 134 2.60 16.43 -3.97
C ASP A 134 1.50 15.81 -4.86
N TRP A 135 1.89 14.92 -5.77
CA TRP A 135 1.00 14.31 -6.74
C TRP A 135 -0.01 13.38 -6.06
N ASN A 136 -1.28 13.78 -6.15
CA ASN A 136 -2.43 13.05 -5.61
C ASN A 136 -3.64 13.28 -6.53
N PHE A 137 -3.85 12.40 -7.51
CA PHE A 137 -4.95 12.52 -8.47
C PHE A 137 -5.77 11.23 -8.57
N LEU A 138 -7.08 11.38 -8.69
CA LEU A 138 -7.98 10.35 -9.18
C LEU A 138 -8.26 10.61 -10.66
N ARG A 139 -7.73 9.75 -11.53
CA ARG A 139 -7.90 9.86 -12.99
C ARG A 139 -9.00 8.92 -13.46
N PRO A 140 -10.07 9.43 -14.11
CA PRO A 140 -11.07 8.57 -14.73
C PRO A 140 -10.43 7.58 -15.71
N VAL A 141 -10.89 6.33 -15.69
CA VAL A 141 -10.52 5.33 -16.69
C VAL A 141 -11.42 5.52 -17.90
N THR A 142 -10.86 6.09 -18.96
CA THR A 142 -11.59 6.38 -20.22
C THR A 142 -11.20 5.45 -21.38
N ASP A 143 -10.22 4.58 -21.18
CA ASP A 143 -9.77 3.61 -22.18
C ASP A 143 -10.65 2.36 -22.11
N ASP A 144 -11.37 2.04 -23.18
CA ASP A 144 -12.35 0.94 -23.22
C ASP A 144 -11.70 -0.42 -22.93
N ALA A 145 -10.49 -0.66 -23.45
CA ALA A 145 -9.78 -1.91 -23.21
C ALA A 145 -9.42 -2.07 -21.71
N HIS A 146 -8.95 -1.00 -21.08
CA HIS A 146 -8.68 -0.97 -19.65
C HIS A 146 -9.96 -1.11 -18.81
N PHE A 147 -11.05 -0.44 -19.20
CA PHE A 147 -12.33 -0.55 -18.53
C PHE A 147 -12.88 -1.99 -18.61
N ALA A 148 -12.77 -2.64 -19.77
CA ALA A 148 -13.14 -4.04 -19.96
C ALA A 148 -12.29 -4.99 -19.11
N GLN A 149 -10.99 -4.69 -18.90
CA GLN A 149 -10.13 -5.46 -17.99
C GLN A 149 -10.60 -5.37 -16.53
N LEU A 150 -11.09 -4.19 -16.11
CA LEU A 150 -11.64 -3.98 -14.77
C LEU A 150 -12.97 -4.72 -14.62
N GLN A 151 -13.89 -4.62 -15.59
CA GLN A 151 -15.12 -5.41 -15.61
C GLN A 151 -14.82 -6.91 -15.53
N HIS A 152 -13.86 -7.40 -16.31
CA HIS A 152 -13.48 -8.80 -16.30
C HIS A 152 -13.01 -9.26 -14.90
N ALA A 153 -12.27 -8.41 -14.17
CA ALA A 153 -11.85 -8.68 -12.79
C ALA A 153 -13.05 -8.85 -11.83
N LEU A 154 -14.14 -8.10 -12.03
CA LEU A 154 -15.39 -8.30 -11.29
C LEU A 154 -16.02 -9.65 -11.65
N ASP A 155 -16.18 -9.94 -12.94
CA ASP A 155 -16.89 -11.13 -13.42
C ASP A 155 -16.20 -12.43 -12.97
N MET A 156 -14.88 -12.50 -13.07
CA MET A 156 -14.11 -13.71 -12.75
C MET A 156 -13.94 -13.94 -11.25
N SER A 157 -14.12 -12.90 -10.44
CA SER A 157 -14.01 -12.98 -8.99
C SER A 157 -15.36 -13.20 -8.30
N TYR A 158 -16.45 -13.21 -9.07
CA TYR A 158 -17.80 -13.46 -8.60
C TYR A 158 -17.96 -14.88 -8.03
N LYS A 159 -18.70 -14.98 -6.92
CA LYS A 159 -19.20 -16.25 -6.38
C LYS A 159 -20.65 -16.08 -5.92
N LYS A 160 -21.52 -17.08 -6.16
CA LYS A 160 -22.91 -17.09 -5.68
C LYS A 160 -23.02 -17.59 -4.23
N VAL A 161 -22.27 -16.98 -3.33
CA VAL A 161 -22.27 -17.28 -1.88
C VAL A 161 -22.24 -15.99 -1.08
N TRP A 162 -22.59 -16.04 0.19
CA TRP A 162 -22.56 -14.89 1.10
C TRP A 162 -22.22 -15.31 2.53
N THR A 163 -21.73 -14.38 3.33
CA THR A 163 -21.55 -14.55 4.77
C THR A 163 -22.56 -13.71 5.54
N ARG A 164 -22.68 -13.94 6.85
CA ARG A 164 -23.51 -13.12 7.75
C ARG A 164 -23.31 -11.61 7.61
N ASP A 165 -22.15 -11.15 7.12
CA ASP A 165 -21.79 -9.75 7.00
C ASP A 165 -22.70 -9.02 6.00
N ARG A 166 -23.21 -9.73 4.97
CA ARG A 166 -24.16 -9.16 3.99
C ARG A 166 -25.42 -8.58 4.60
N LYS A 167 -25.83 -9.06 5.79
CA LYS A 167 -27.01 -8.53 6.50
C LYS A 167 -26.90 -7.03 6.74
N ALA A 168 -25.69 -6.49 6.88
CA ALA A 168 -25.44 -5.06 7.02
C ALA A 168 -25.86 -4.24 5.79
N THR A 169 -25.96 -4.86 4.61
CA THR A 169 -26.42 -4.18 3.39
C THR A 169 -27.94 -3.98 3.35
N GLY A 170 -28.70 -4.62 4.25
CA GLY A 170 -30.16 -4.63 4.23
C GLY A 170 -30.80 -5.61 3.24
N ASP A 171 -30.01 -6.23 2.34
CA ASP A 171 -30.47 -7.28 1.43
C ASP A 171 -29.54 -8.50 1.51
N THR A 172 -30.09 -9.67 1.87
CA THR A 172 -29.31 -10.92 1.92
C THR A 172 -29.19 -11.61 0.57
N ARG A 173 -29.91 -11.14 -0.46
CA ARG A 173 -29.81 -11.66 -1.81
C ARG A 173 -28.45 -11.33 -2.40
N VAL A 174 -27.78 -12.36 -2.88
CA VAL A 174 -26.56 -12.20 -3.69
C VAL A 174 -26.97 -11.74 -5.09
N PRO A 175 -26.41 -10.64 -5.62
CA PRO A 175 -26.55 -10.26 -7.03
C PRO A 175 -26.19 -11.41 -7.98
N ASP A 176 -26.72 -11.40 -9.19
CA ASP A 176 -26.38 -12.37 -10.24
C ASP A 176 -25.11 -11.96 -11.00
N SER A 177 -24.86 -10.65 -11.08
CA SER A 177 -23.60 -10.08 -11.59
C SER A 177 -23.40 -8.65 -11.07
N TYR A 178 -22.23 -8.09 -11.40
CA TYR A 178 -21.84 -6.74 -11.05
C TYR A 178 -21.47 -5.98 -12.32
N GLU A 179 -22.23 -4.95 -12.66
CA GLU A 179 -21.97 -4.11 -13.84
C GLU A 179 -21.12 -2.91 -13.42
N LEU A 180 -19.88 -2.83 -13.89
CA LEU A 180 -19.02 -1.67 -13.70
C LEU A 180 -19.59 -0.48 -14.49
N VAL A 181 -19.78 0.64 -13.80
CA VAL A 181 -20.36 1.87 -14.38
C VAL A 181 -19.31 2.95 -14.57
N LYS A 182 -18.44 3.14 -13.58
CA LYS A 182 -17.33 4.10 -13.63
C LYS A 182 -16.14 3.57 -12.85
N ALA A 183 -14.95 4.00 -13.23
CA ALA A 183 -13.72 3.64 -12.54
C ALA A 183 -12.73 4.81 -12.57
N SER A 184 -11.99 4.98 -11.49
CA SER A 184 -10.94 6.00 -11.36
C SER A 184 -9.67 5.36 -10.85
N ARG A 185 -8.55 5.60 -11.53
CA ARG A 185 -7.22 5.21 -11.09
C ARG A 185 -6.66 6.22 -10.11
N ASN A 186 -6.15 5.73 -9.00
CA ASN A 186 -5.42 6.55 -8.04
C ASN A 186 -3.96 6.71 -8.47
N GLU A 187 -3.48 7.95 -8.45
CA GLU A 187 -2.10 8.32 -8.66
C GLU A 187 -1.63 9.19 -7.49
N ASN A 188 -1.20 8.52 -6.42
CA ASN A 188 -0.74 9.17 -5.20
C ASN A 188 0.74 8.81 -4.95
N TYR A 189 1.63 9.77 -5.18
CA TYR A 189 3.07 9.55 -5.14
C TYR A 189 3.56 9.07 -3.79
N GLN A 190 3.12 9.71 -2.70
CA GLN A 190 3.58 9.37 -1.35
C GLN A 190 3.16 7.96 -0.96
N MET A 191 1.90 7.61 -1.22
CA MET A 191 1.41 6.25 -0.95
C MET A 191 2.14 5.21 -1.80
N TRP A 192 2.44 5.52 -3.06
CA TRP A 192 3.21 4.62 -3.91
C TRP A 192 4.64 4.46 -3.41
N ALA A 193 5.30 5.54 -2.97
CA ALA A 193 6.64 5.49 -2.39
C ALA A 193 6.68 4.64 -1.12
N ASN A 194 5.69 4.78 -0.24
CA ASN A 194 5.52 3.95 0.95
C ASN A 194 5.35 2.48 0.58
N TYR A 195 4.43 2.18 -0.34
CA TYR A 195 4.19 0.83 -0.84
C TYR A 195 5.46 0.21 -1.42
N TYR A 196 6.12 0.93 -2.32
CA TYR A 196 7.35 0.48 -2.95
C TYR A 196 8.43 0.17 -1.91
N MET A 197 8.64 1.05 -0.92
CA MET A 197 9.62 0.80 0.14
C MET A 197 9.24 -0.36 1.05
N LYS A 198 7.96 -0.57 1.31
CA LYS A 198 7.52 -1.74 2.08
C LYS A 198 7.86 -3.04 1.35
N THR A 199 7.58 -3.14 0.05
CA THR A 199 7.95 -4.32 -0.76
C THR A 199 9.47 -4.54 -0.80
N TYR A 200 10.26 -3.46 -0.85
CA TYR A 200 11.72 -3.52 -0.76
C TYR A 200 12.17 -4.21 0.53
N HIS A 201 11.68 -3.73 1.68
CA HIS A 201 12.05 -4.28 2.99
C HIS A 201 11.58 -5.73 3.18
N MET A 202 10.39 -6.08 2.69
CA MET A 202 9.90 -7.46 2.71
C MET A 202 10.81 -8.39 1.89
N GLY A 203 11.28 -7.93 0.74
CA GLY A 203 12.24 -8.66 -0.10
C GLY A 203 13.60 -8.88 0.56
N GLU A 204 14.06 -7.95 1.40
CA GLU A 204 15.28 -8.14 2.19
C GLU A 204 15.09 -9.18 3.30
N ARG A 205 13.90 -9.22 3.92
CA ARG A 205 13.60 -10.12 5.05
C ARG A 205 13.34 -11.56 4.62
N HIS A 206 12.58 -11.77 3.54
CA HIS A 206 12.14 -13.10 3.11
C HIS A 206 12.59 -13.41 1.68
N LYS A 207 13.71 -14.13 1.55
CA LYS A 207 14.31 -14.46 0.24
C LYS A 207 13.59 -15.56 -0.53
N LYS A 208 12.79 -16.38 0.14
CA LYS A 208 12.01 -17.48 -0.43
C LYS A 208 10.64 -17.49 0.21
N LEU A 209 9.60 -17.53 -0.62
CA LEU A 209 8.21 -17.46 -0.21
C LEU A 209 7.42 -18.54 -0.95
N ASP A 210 6.46 -19.16 -0.25
CA ASP A 210 5.41 -19.94 -0.90
C ASP A 210 4.51 -19.00 -1.70
N ARG A 211 4.10 -19.44 -2.88
CA ARG A 211 3.24 -18.65 -3.77
C ARG A 211 1.79 -18.93 -3.48
N TRP A 212 0.98 -17.88 -3.43
CA TRP A 212 -0.47 -18.00 -3.32
C TRP A 212 -1.15 -17.36 -4.52
N GLU A 213 -1.94 -18.17 -5.21
CA GLU A 213 -2.76 -17.73 -6.33
C GLU A 213 -4.08 -17.17 -5.84
N VAL A 214 -4.55 -16.12 -6.53
CA VAL A 214 -5.82 -15.43 -6.26
C VAL A 214 -6.66 -15.37 -7.53
N SER A 215 -7.98 -15.23 -7.40
CA SER A 215 -8.92 -15.28 -8.52
C SER A 215 -8.65 -14.17 -9.55
N THR A 216 -8.26 -12.99 -9.07
CA THR A 216 -7.88 -11.82 -9.87
C THR A 216 -6.55 -11.98 -10.62
N SER A 217 -5.70 -12.94 -10.24
CA SER A 217 -4.41 -13.21 -10.94
C SER A 217 -4.63 -13.59 -12.40
N LYS A 218 -5.76 -14.24 -12.70
CA LYS A 218 -6.14 -14.68 -14.04
C LYS A 218 -6.59 -13.50 -14.92
N ALA A 219 -6.84 -12.32 -14.34
CA ALA A 219 -7.26 -11.14 -15.08
C ALA A 219 -6.06 -10.55 -15.85
N PRO A 220 -6.25 -10.02 -17.08
CA PRO A 220 -5.19 -9.31 -17.80
C PRO A 220 -4.62 -8.11 -17.01
N LEU A 221 -5.37 -7.61 -16.04
CA LEU A 221 -4.97 -6.52 -15.16
C LEU A 221 -3.69 -6.84 -14.36
N SER A 222 -3.49 -8.10 -13.95
CA SER A 222 -2.25 -8.51 -13.26
C SER A 222 -1.00 -8.29 -14.12
N ALA A 223 -1.09 -8.58 -15.42
CA ALA A 223 -0.03 -8.29 -16.37
C ALA A 223 0.13 -6.78 -16.63
N ARG A 224 -0.99 -6.05 -16.75
CA ARG A 224 -0.99 -4.58 -16.90
C ARG A 224 -0.26 -3.90 -15.73
N HIS A 225 -0.41 -4.40 -14.52
CA HIS A 225 0.22 -3.84 -13.32
C HIS A 225 1.61 -4.39 -13.04
N LYS A 226 2.10 -5.34 -13.86
CA LYS A 226 3.37 -6.05 -13.71
C LYS A 226 3.54 -6.60 -12.28
N LEU A 227 2.49 -7.26 -11.77
CA LEU A 227 2.51 -7.79 -10.41
C LEU A 227 3.67 -8.77 -10.20
N GLU A 228 4.37 -8.63 -9.10
CA GLU A 228 5.55 -9.39 -8.76
C GLU A 228 5.22 -10.56 -7.83
N SER A 229 5.10 -11.76 -8.41
CA SER A 229 4.83 -13.00 -7.67
C SER A 229 5.85 -13.29 -6.56
N ARG A 230 7.07 -12.76 -6.65
CA ARG A 230 8.10 -12.90 -5.60
C ARG A 230 7.75 -12.19 -4.29
N PHE A 231 6.74 -11.31 -4.29
CA PHE A 231 6.24 -10.63 -3.10
C PHE A 231 4.83 -11.07 -2.75
N ASN A 232 4.29 -12.08 -3.43
CA ASN A 232 2.87 -12.41 -3.34
C ASN A 232 2.02 -11.14 -3.58
N GLU A 233 2.34 -10.43 -4.67
CA GLU A 233 1.64 -9.20 -5.03
C GLU A 233 0.34 -9.52 -5.78
N TRP A 234 -0.77 -8.99 -5.28
CA TRP A 234 -2.11 -9.28 -5.77
C TRP A 234 -2.92 -8.01 -6.00
N LEU A 235 -3.95 -8.11 -6.84
CA LEU A 235 -5.04 -7.14 -6.88
C LEU A 235 -6.22 -7.71 -6.11
N LEU A 236 -6.60 -7.10 -5.00
CA LEU A 236 -7.67 -7.58 -4.13
C LEU A 236 -8.69 -6.47 -3.87
N PHE A 237 -9.94 -6.86 -3.67
CA PHE A 237 -11.04 -5.94 -3.41
C PHE A 237 -11.12 -5.56 -1.94
N HIS A 238 -11.47 -4.30 -1.68
CA HIS A 238 -11.85 -3.81 -0.36
C HIS A 238 -13.22 -3.12 -0.47
N GLY A 239 -14.22 -3.70 0.18
CA GLY A 239 -15.58 -3.15 0.21
C GLY A 239 -15.67 -1.95 1.14
N THR A 240 -16.26 -0.86 0.66
CA THR A 240 -16.37 0.38 1.41
C THR A 240 -17.47 1.27 0.80
N ASP A 241 -17.75 2.43 1.40
CA ASP A 241 -18.52 3.49 0.74
C ASP A 241 -17.61 4.47 -0.03
N GLN A 242 -18.22 5.32 -0.87
CA GLN A 242 -17.50 6.25 -1.75
C GLN A 242 -16.64 7.24 -0.98
N ASP A 243 -17.17 7.87 0.06
CA ASP A 243 -16.43 8.88 0.82
C ASP A 243 -15.19 8.27 1.48
N ALA A 244 -15.32 7.07 2.04
CA ALA A 244 -14.19 6.32 2.58
C ALA A 244 -13.20 5.86 1.50
N ALA A 245 -13.66 5.45 0.31
CA ALA A 245 -12.78 5.10 -0.80
C ALA A 245 -11.92 6.28 -1.27
N GLU A 246 -12.54 7.45 -1.44
CA GLU A 246 -11.85 8.69 -1.82
C GLU A 246 -10.85 9.13 -0.73
N ALA A 247 -11.25 9.02 0.54
CA ALA A 247 -10.35 9.30 1.67
C ALA A 247 -9.14 8.35 1.67
N VAL A 248 -9.35 7.05 1.43
CA VAL A 248 -8.25 6.07 1.34
C VAL A 248 -7.30 6.41 0.19
N CYS A 249 -7.80 6.80 -0.99
CA CYS A 249 -6.92 7.23 -2.09
C CYS A 249 -6.14 8.51 -1.78
N LYS A 250 -6.71 9.40 -0.95
CA LYS A 250 -6.09 10.68 -0.59
C LYS A 250 -5.03 10.54 0.51
N THR A 251 -5.34 9.79 1.58
CA THR A 251 -4.55 9.75 2.82
C THR A 251 -4.12 8.34 3.26
N GLY A 252 -4.47 7.31 2.50
CA GLY A 252 -4.24 5.92 2.87
C GLY A 252 -5.28 5.35 3.85
N PHE A 253 -5.16 4.06 4.12
CA PHE A 253 -5.98 3.39 5.13
C PHE A 253 -5.61 3.90 6.52
N ALA A 254 -6.61 4.31 7.30
CA ALA A 254 -6.39 4.71 8.69
C ALA A 254 -6.12 3.47 9.55
N THR A 255 -4.92 3.38 10.13
CA THR A 255 -4.48 2.27 10.99
C THR A 255 -5.40 2.07 12.21
N CYS A 256 -6.06 3.12 12.68
CA CYS A 256 -6.98 3.08 13.82
C CYS A 256 -8.41 2.63 13.47
N LEU A 257 -8.80 2.61 12.18
CA LEU A 257 -10.13 2.16 11.73
C LEU A 257 -10.15 0.69 11.32
N ALA A 258 -8.97 0.07 11.15
CA ALA A 258 -8.80 -1.35 10.90
C ALA A 258 -9.40 -2.18 12.06
N GLY A 259 -10.62 -2.70 11.86
CA GLY A 259 -11.35 -3.51 12.85
C GLY A 259 -12.46 -2.79 13.64
N ILE A 260 -12.78 -1.53 13.35
CA ILE A 260 -13.95 -0.84 13.96
C ILE A 260 -15.25 -1.14 13.21
N SER A 261 -15.18 -1.41 11.90
CA SER A 261 -16.29 -1.96 11.12
C SER A 261 -16.22 -3.49 11.11
N THR A 262 -17.19 -4.13 11.78
CA THR A 262 -17.62 -5.54 11.68
C THR A 262 -16.62 -6.57 11.08
N GLY A 263 -16.15 -7.51 11.91
CA GLY A 263 -15.53 -8.76 11.46
C GLY A 263 -14.02 -8.86 11.68
N THR A 264 -13.58 -8.93 12.94
CA THR A 264 -12.17 -9.07 13.32
C THR A 264 -11.73 -10.53 13.49
N LEU A 265 -12.20 -11.44 12.62
CA LEU A 265 -11.97 -12.89 12.78
C LEU A 265 -10.47 -13.24 12.85
N TYR A 266 -9.63 -12.51 12.13
CA TYR A 266 -8.17 -12.65 12.11
C TYR A 266 -7.47 -11.50 12.84
N GLY A 267 -8.18 -10.77 13.71
CA GLY A 267 -7.66 -9.64 14.47
C GLY A 267 -7.84 -8.27 13.79
N ALA A 268 -7.32 -7.23 14.43
CA ALA A 268 -7.41 -5.85 13.96
C ALA A 268 -6.36 -5.59 12.87
N GLY A 269 -6.81 -5.55 11.62
CA GLY A 269 -6.01 -5.34 10.42
C GLY A 269 -6.87 -4.86 9.26
N THR A 270 -6.27 -4.60 8.10
CA THR A 270 -7.00 -4.22 6.88
C THR A 270 -7.32 -5.49 6.09
N TYR A 271 -8.60 -5.72 5.85
CA TYR A 271 -9.13 -6.92 5.20
C TYR A 271 -9.36 -6.67 3.72
N PHE A 272 -8.98 -7.66 2.91
CA PHE A 272 -9.20 -7.69 1.48
C PHE A 272 -9.79 -9.03 1.08
N ALA A 273 -10.49 -9.06 -0.04
CA ALA A 273 -11.03 -10.28 -0.62
C ALA A 273 -10.59 -10.42 -2.07
N GLU A 274 -10.32 -11.64 -2.50
CA GLU A 274 -10.14 -11.92 -3.93
C GLU A 274 -11.45 -11.91 -4.70
N SER A 275 -12.60 -11.94 -4.00
CA SER A 275 -13.95 -11.98 -4.56
C SER A 275 -14.65 -10.64 -4.43
N ILE A 276 -15.17 -10.12 -5.55
CA ILE A 276 -16.07 -8.96 -5.52
C ILE A 276 -17.32 -9.22 -4.67
N THR A 277 -17.86 -10.44 -4.67
CA THR A 277 -19.08 -10.75 -3.90
C THR A 277 -18.88 -10.57 -2.40
N LYS A 278 -17.67 -10.88 -1.89
CA LYS A 278 -17.31 -10.67 -0.49
C LYS A 278 -17.10 -9.20 -0.18
N ALA A 279 -16.37 -8.48 -1.03
CA ALA A 279 -16.19 -7.03 -0.87
C ALA A 279 -17.54 -6.29 -0.89
N ASP A 280 -18.46 -6.69 -1.76
CA ASP A 280 -19.80 -6.12 -1.88
C ASP A 280 -20.66 -6.24 -0.60
N GLU A 281 -20.33 -7.15 0.33
CA GLU A 281 -21.01 -7.24 1.64
C GLU A 281 -20.76 -6.03 2.53
N TYR A 282 -19.73 -5.24 2.23
CA TYR A 282 -19.35 -4.02 2.93
C TYR A 282 -19.61 -2.76 2.09
N ALA A 283 -20.03 -2.92 0.83
CA ALA A 283 -20.34 -1.80 -0.04
C ALA A 283 -21.68 -1.17 0.31
N LYS A 284 -21.71 0.17 0.33
CA LYS A 284 -22.95 0.96 0.49
C LYS A 284 -23.29 1.65 -0.82
N LEU A 285 -24.59 1.87 -1.03
CA LEU A 285 -25.09 2.65 -2.15
C LEU A 285 -24.76 4.14 -1.93
N ASP A 286 -24.26 4.78 -2.97
CA ASP A 286 -24.13 6.23 -3.04
C ASP A 286 -25.48 6.89 -3.43
N ARG A 287 -25.45 8.22 -3.63
CA ARG A 287 -26.65 9.00 -4.01
C ARG A 287 -27.15 8.71 -5.43
N GLU A 288 -26.30 8.13 -6.29
CA GLU A 288 -26.62 7.73 -7.66
C GLU A 288 -27.10 6.26 -7.71
N GLY A 289 -27.17 5.58 -6.57
CA GLY A 289 -27.54 4.16 -6.48
C GLY A 289 -26.42 3.22 -6.94
N LEU A 290 -25.16 3.66 -6.95
CA LEU A 290 -24.00 2.83 -7.25
C LEU A 290 -23.36 2.31 -5.97
N CYS A 291 -22.91 1.06 -6.01
CA CYS A 291 -22.01 0.52 -4.99
C CYS A 291 -20.57 0.93 -5.30
N CYS A 292 -19.74 1.03 -4.26
CA CYS A 292 -18.33 1.37 -4.37
C CYS A 292 -17.44 0.25 -3.81
N THR A 293 -16.31 0.00 -4.45
CA THR A 293 -15.23 -0.82 -3.90
C THR A 293 -13.88 -0.28 -4.34
N LEU A 294 -12.84 -0.50 -3.53
CA LEU A 294 -11.47 -0.31 -3.95
C LEU A 294 -10.94 -1.60 -4.57
N LEU A 295 -10.15 -1.48 -5.63
CA LEU A 295 -9.25 -2.53 -6.08
C LEU A 295 -7.82 -2.13 -5.72
N CYS A 296 -7.22 -2.92 -4.84
CA CYS A 296 -5.98 -2.60 -4.16
C CYS A 296 -4.86 -3.54 -4.59
N ARG A 297 -3.69 -2.97 -4.87
CA ARG A 297 -2.44 -3.71 -4.99
C ARG A 297 -1.91 -4.01 -3.60
N VAL A 298 -1.85 -5.29 -3.23
CA VAL A 298 -1.48 -5.75 -1.89
C VAL A 298 -0.27 -6.67 -1.99
N ALA A 299 0.76 -6.40 -1.19
CA ALA A 299 1.93 -7.26 -1.04
C ALA A 299 1.76 -8.20 0.15
N GLY A 300 1.53 -9.49 -0.14
CA GLY A 300 1.31 -10.51 0.87
C GLY A 300 2.57 -10.98 1.60
N GLY A 301 3.73 -10.93 0.97
CA GLY A 301 4.99 -11.41 1.54
C GLY A 301 4.92 -12.86 2.01
N LYS A 302 5.46 -13.14 3.19
CA LYS A 302 5.32 -14.45 3.86
C LYS A 302 3.95 -14.58 4.51
N VAL A 303 3.08 -15.30 3.85
CA VAL A 303 1.67 -15.46 4.21
C VAL A 303 1.49 -16.52 5.30
N LEU A 304 0.78 -16.17 6.37
CA LEU A 304 0.31 -17.08 7.40
C LEU A 304 -1.04 -17.65 6.99
N TYR A 305 -1.04 -18.87 6.47
CA TYR A 305 -2.26 -19.58 6.11
C TYR A 305 -3.02 -20.04 7.36
N ASN A 306 -4.33 -19.82 7.37
CA ASN A 306 -5.23 -20.26 8.43
C ASN A 306 -6.56 -20.77 7.84
N ASP A 307 -6.83 -22.07 8.00
CA ASP A 307 -8.11 -22.74 7.68
C ASP A 307 -8.85 -23.21 8.95
N GLU A 308 -8.40 -22.78 10.13
CA GLU A 308 -9.04 -23.09 11.40
C GLU A 308 -10.44 -22.48 11.48
N ASN A 309 -11.44 -23.27 11.89
CA ASN A 309 -12.81 -22.79 12.05
C ASN A 309 -12.96 -21.72 13.15
N THR A 310 -12.11 -21.77 14.17
CA THR A 310 -12.04 -20.80 15.29
C THR A 310 -10.62 -20.26 15.44
N PRO A 311 -10.20 -19.32 14.58
CA PRO A 311 -8.84 -18.80 14.57
C PRO A 311 -8.50 -18.06 15.86
N ASP A 312 -7.27 -18.22 16.34
CA ASP A 312 -6.71 -17.39 17.41
C ASP A 312 -6.13 -16.10 16.81
N ALA A 313 -6.97 -15.05 16.77
CA ALA A 313 -6.59 -13.74 16.26
C ALA A 313 -5.34 -13.15 16.94
N THR A 314 -5.15 -13.39 18.24
CA THR A 314 -3.97 -12.87 18.97
C THR A 314 -2.69 -13.57 18.53
N LYS A 315 -2.75 -14.89 18.35
CA LYS A 315 -1.61 -15.67 17.82
C LYS A 315 -1.27 -15.24 16.39
N LEU A 316 -2.28 -15.06 15.53
CA LEU A 316 -2.08 -14.60 14.15
C LEU A 316 -1.42 -13.22 14.10
N GLN A 317 -1.94 -12.25 14.86
CA GLN A 317 -1.37 -10.91 14.95
C GLN A 317 0.06 -10.92 15.49
N LYS A 318 0.33 -11.72 16.53
CA LYS A 318 1.68 -11.82 17.11
C LYS A 318 2.70 -12.33 16.10
N ALA A 319 2.34 -13.31 15.27
CA ALA A 319 3.22 -13.81 14.21
C ALA A 319 3.60 -12.70 13.22
N VAL A 320 2.65 -11.84 12.84
CA VAL A 320 2.94 -10.70 11.95
C VAL A 320 3.74 -9.60 12.65
N PHE A 321 3.34 -9.19 13.85
CA PHE A 321 4.03 -8.13 14.59
C PHE A 321 5.46 -8.50 15.01
N SER A 322 5.75 -9.79 15.17
CA SER A 322 7.12 -10.29 15.40
C SER A 322 8.00 -10.26 14.14
N GLY A 323 7.42 -10.06 12.95
CA GLY A 323 8.10 -10.13 11.66
C GLY A 323 8.35 -11.55 11.15
N GLU A 324 7.80 -12.58 11.81
CA GLU A 324 7.88 -13.97 11.34
C GLU A 324 7.09 -14.17 10.03
N MET A 325 5.95 -13.47 9.93
CA MET A 325 5.00 -13.46 8.82
C MET A 325 4.69 -12.01 8.42
N ASP A 326 4.21 -11.79 7.21
CA ASP A 326 3.88 -10.45 6.69
C ASP A 326 2.37 -10.21 6.57
N SER A 327 1.58 -11.27 6.41
CA SER A 327 0.13 -11.19 6.24
C SER A 327 -0.54 -12.49 6.69
N VAL A 328 -1.86 -12.47 6.80
CA VAL A 328 -2.69 -13.65 7.08
C VAL A 328 -3.58 -13.93 5.88
N LEU A 329 -3.66 -15.21 5.48
CA LEU A 329 -4.66 -15.73 4.55
C LEU A 329 -5.64 -16.60 5.32
N GLY A 330 -6.83 -16.08 5.53
CA GLY A 330 -7.95 -16.81 6.11
C GLY A 330 -8.71 -17.57 5.03
N ASP A 331 -8.66 -18.89 5.06
CA ASP A 331 -9.26 -19.74 4.02
C ASP A 331 -10.57 -20.38 4.47
N ARG A 332 -11.66 -19.61 4.35
CA ARG A 332 -13.01 -20.11 4.67
C ARG A 332 -13.67 -20.88 3.54
N GLU A 333 -13.01 -20.99 2.39
CA GLU A 333 -13.50 -21.81 1.28
C GLU A 333 -13.38 -23.28 1.64
N LYS A 334 -12.29 -23.65 2.32
CA LYS A 334 -12.04 -25.03 2.71
C LYS A 334 -13.00 -25.55 3.80
N ASP A 335 -13.37 -24.73 4.78
CA ASP A 335 -14.17 -25.16 5.94
C ASP A 335 -15.67 -24.80 5.84
N ARG A 336 -16.01 -23.68 5.19
CA ARG A 336 -17.39 -23.13 5.08
C ARG A 336 -17.86 -22.94 3.65
N ASN A 337 -17.02 -23.21 2.65
CA ASN A 337 -17.34 -22.99 1.25
C ASN A 337 -17.79 -21.54 0.96
N THR A 338 -17.14 -20.57 1.62
CA THR A 338 -17.42 -19.13 1.44
C THR A 338 -16.28 -18.43 0.68
N PHE A 339 -15.41 -17.71 1.38
CA PHE A 339 -14.43 -16.81 0.78
C PHE A 339 -13.08 -16.89 1.46
N ARG A 340 -12.01 -16.73 0.68
CA ARG A 340 -10.69 -16.39 1.22
C ARG A 340 -10.58 -14.90 1.48
N GLU A 341 -10.02 -14.55 2.63
CA GLU A 341 -9.77 -13.19 3.06
C GLU A 341 -8.27 -13.00 3.35
N PHE A 342 -7.74 -11.84 2.98
CA PHE A 342 -6.33 -11.50 3.11
C PHE A 342 -6.21 -10.30 4.04
N VAL A 343 -5.40 -10.44 5.08
CA VAL A 343 -5.29 -9.43 6.13
C VAL A 343 -3.85 -8.96 6.24
N ILE A 344 -3.66 -7.64 6.10
CA ILE A 344 -2.39 -6.96 6.38
C ILE A 344 -2.54 -6.13 7.65
N TYR A 345 -1.42 -5.89 8.33
CA TYR A 345 -1.38 -5.13 9.58
C TYR A 345 -0.50 -3.89 9.48
N ASP A 346 0.18 -3.70 8.35
CA ASP A 346 0.84 -2.47 7.96
C ASP A 346 0.22 -1.96 6.66
N THR A 347 -0.37 -0.77 6.71
CA THR A 347 -1.09 -0.19 5.57
C THR A 347 -0.16 0.15 4.41
N ASP A 348 1.14 0.29 4.67
CA ASP A 348 2.15 0.45 3.62
C ASP A 348 2.33 -0.85 2.79
N GLN A 349 1.73 -1.99 3.15
CA GLN A 349 1.67 -3.19 2.27
C GLN A 349 0.61 -3.07 1.18
N CYS A 350 -0.13 -1.96 1.12
CA CYS A 350 -1.22 -1.77 0.19
C CYS A 350 -1.13 -0.42 -0.53
N TYR A 351 -1.39 -0.44 -1.83
CA TYR A 351 -1.67 0.74 -2.63
C TYR A 351 -3.06 0.59 -3.26
N ALA A 352 -3.99 1.50 -2.94
CA ALA A 352 -5.29 1.53 -3.60
C ALA A 352 -5.10 1.98 -5.05
N GLU A 353 -5.24 1.06 -6.02
CA GLU A 353 -5.01 1.32 -7.45
C GLU A 353 -6.24 1.97 -8.09
N TYR A 354 -7.44 1.49 -7.75
CA TYR A 354 -8.68 1.96 -8.35
C TYR A 354 -9.80 2.14 -7.32
N ILE A 355 -10.66 3.13 -7.59
CA ILE A 355 -12.04 3.16 -7.10
C ILE A 355 -12.93 2.65 -8.24
N LEU A 356 -13.78 1.67 -7.93
CA LEU A 356 -14.71 1.05 -8.87
C LEU A 356 -16.13 1.28 -8.38
N TRP A 357 -16.98 1.82 -9.25
CA TRP A 357 -18.40 1.99 -8.98
C TRP A 357 -19.20 1.09 -9.89
N TYR A 358 -20.12 0.32 -9.31
CA TYR A 358 -20.84 -0.73 -10.01
C TYR A 358 -22.30 -0.81 -9.57
N ARG A 359 -23.14 -1.42 -10.43
CA ARG A 359 -24.51 -1.79 -10.09
C ARG A 359 -24.61 -3.28 -9.79
N ARG A 360 -25.43 -3.60 -8.79
CA ARG A 360 -25.85 -4.97 -8.51
C ARG A 360 -26.93 -5.34 -9.53
N GLN A 361 -26.66 -6.37 -10.33
CA GLN A 361 -27.63 -6.89 -11.28
C GLN A 361 -28.35 -8.09 -10.65
N HIS A 362 -29.67 -8.05 -10.63
CA HIS A 362 -30.51 -9.19 -10.23
C HIS A 362 -31.32 -9.59 -11.46
N GLY A 363 -31.24 -10.86 -11.86
CA GLY A 363 -32.05 -11.36 -12.95
C GLY A 363 -33.52 -11.22 -12.59
N ASP A 364 -34.29 -10.54 -13.45
CA ASP A 364 -35.73 -10.65 -13.40
C ASP A 364 -36.11 -12.11 -13.65
N LYS A 365 -36.98 -12.66 -12.80
CA LYS A 365 -37.68 -13.91 -13.11
C LYS A 365 -38.65 -13.65 -14.26
N GLY A 366 -38.15 -13.43 -15.48
CA GLY A 366 -39.00 -13.18 -16.64
C GLY A 366 -38.38 -12.27 -17.69
N THR A 367 -37.32 -12.73 -18.33
CA THR A 367 -37.04 -12.61 -19.78
C THR A 367 -35.57 -12.98 -20.02
N ARG A 368 -35.27 -14.28 -20.13
CA ARG A 368 -34.03 -14.71 -20.78
C ARG A 368 -34.13 -14.34 -22.26
N GLY A 369 -33.59 -13.18 -22.63
CA GLY A 369 -32.92 -13.08 -23.92
C GLY A 369 -31.75 -14.07 -23.89
N ALA A 370 -31.68 -14.96 -24.88
CA ALA A 370 -30.62 -15.94 -25.00
C ALA A 370 -29.23 -15.27 -24.88
N PRO A 371 -28.20 -15.96 -24.35
CA PRO A 371 -26.85 -15.44 -24.39
C PRO A 371 -26.50 -15.14 -25.85
N ALA A 372 -25.96 -13.95 -26.11
CA ALA A 372 -25.41 -13.61 -27.41
C ALA A 372 -24.40 -14.69 -27.79
N ALA A 373 -24.71 -15.45 -28.84
CA ALA A 373 -23.81 -16.46 -29.37
C ALA A 373 -22.45 -15.80 -29.64
N ALA A 374 -21.38 -16.46 -29.19
CA ALA A 374 -20.03 -16.07 -29.53
C ALA A 374 -19.93 -15.87 -31.04
N VAL A 375 -19.51 -14.68 -31.47
CA VAL A 375 -19.16 -14.42 -32.87
C VAL A 375 -18.01 -15.37 -33.21
N PRO A 376 -18.18 -16.32 -34.14
CA PRO A 376 -17.08 -17.18 -34.54
C PRO A 376 -15.98 -16.32 -35.19
N PRO A 377 -14.70 -16.69 -35.01
CA PRO A 377 -13.60 -16.00 -35.67
C PRO A 377 -13.80 -16.02 -37.18
N ALA A 378 -13.59 -14.87 -37.82
CA ALA A 378 -13.67 -14.72 -39.26
C ALA A 378 -12.79 -15.77 -39.95
N ALA A 379 -13.38 -16.53 -40.87
CA ALA A 379 -12.67 -17.51 -41.68
C ALA A 379 -11.49 -16.84 -42.40
N ALA A 380 -10.30 -17.42 -42.27
CA ALA A 380 -9.14 -17.03 -43.06
C ALA A 380 -9.49 -17.15 -44.55
N GLY A 381 -9.31 -16.05 -45.28
CA GLY A 381 -9.46 -16.03 -46.74
C GLY A 381 -8.54 -17.04 -47.42
N PRO A 382 -8.92 -17.55 -48.60
CA PRO A 382 -8.15 -18.59 -49.28
C PRO A 382 -6.74 -18.09 -49.63
N PRO A 383 -5.73 -18.97 -49.60
CA PRO A 383 -4.38 -18.61 -50.01
C PRO A 383 -4.37 -18.24 -51.49
N ALA A 384 -3.65 -17.18 -51.83
CA ALA A 384 -3.36 -16.83 -53.21
C ALA A 384 -2.62 -18.00 -53.89
N ALA A 385 -3.14 -18.45 -55.03
CA ALA A 385 -2.54 -19.48 -55.87
C ALA A 385 -1.29 -18.92 -56.60
N PRO A 386 -0.41 -19.81 -57.10
CA PRO A 386 1.04 -19.60 -57.20
C PRO A 386 1.51 -18.58 -58.24
#